data_AF-J9AKS3-F1
#
_entry.id   AF-J9AKS3-F1
#
_cell.length_a   1.000
_cell.length_b   1.000
_cell.length_c   1.000
_cell.angle_alpha   90.00
_cell.angle_beta   90.00
_cell.angle_gamma   90.00
#
_symmetry.space_group_name_H-M   'P 1'
#
loop_
_entity.id
_entity.type
_entity.pdbx_description
1 polymer ?
#
loop_
_entity_poly.entity_id
_entity_poly.type
_entity_poly.pdbx_seq_one_letter_code
_entity_poly.pdbx_strand_id
1 'polypeptide(L)'
;MCFSYWHKRQSCSLKEIADVLNEEEKAQLRNSDGGLQTFLKNQHQIFKVIKGTVSIRNWAEEGNRKVEGKLRTRNCWFHKYHPNGCPLSAEDCSYKH
;
A
#
# COMPACT_ATOMS: atom_id res chain seq x y z
N MET A 1 -9.44 -0.02 19.85
CA MET A 1 -8.97 -1.39 19.52
C MET A 1 -9.20 -1.64 18.03
N CYS A 2 -8.17 -1.51 17.19
CA CYS A 2 -8.27 -1.77 15.74
C CYS A 2 -7.09 -2.63 15.25
N PHE A 3 -6.79 -3.72 15.95
CA PHE A 3 -5.77 -4.68 15.52
C PHE A 3 -6.32 -6.08 15.67
N SER A 4 -7.13 -6.53 14.72
CA SER A 4 -7.49 -7.95 14.72
C SER A 4 -7.71 -8.54 13.34
N TYR A 5 -7.76 -7.76 12.26
CA TYR A 5 -7.92 -8.34 10.94
C TYR A 5 -7.47 -7.34 9.89
N TRP A 6 -6.35 -7.60 9.22
CA TRP A 6 -5.95 -6.91 7.99
C TRP A 6 -6.87 -7.37 6.84
N HIS A 7 -8.18 -7.29 7.06
CA HIS A 7 -9.20 -7.79 6.18
C HIS A 7 -10.04 -6.65 5.69
N LYS A 8 -9.98 -6.50 4.36
CA LYS A 8 -10.94 -5.79 3.54
C LYS A 8 -11.07 -4.29 3.85
N ARG A 9 -10.47 -3.52 2.94
CA ARG A 9 -11.08 -2.27 2.44
C ARG A 9 -11.26 -1.15 3.47
N GLN A 10 -10.43 -1.04 4.50
CA GLN A 10 -10.47 0.16 5.33
C GLN A 10 -9.79 1.31 4.57
N SER A 11 -10.64 2.18 4.01
CA SER A 11 -10.25 3.46 3.44
C SER A 11 -10.17 4.48 4.56
N CYS A 12 -8.97 4.87 4.95
CA CYS A 12 -8.73 5.86 6.00
C CYS A 12 -8.50 7.23 5.36
N SER A 13 -8.96 8.29 6.04
CA SER A 13 -8.55 9.63 5.62
C SER A 13 -7.09 9.86 5.99
N LEU A 14 -6.41 10.79 5.29
CA LEU A 14 -5.05 11.20 5.68
C LEU A 14 -4.96 11.65 7.13
N LYS A 15 -6.05 12.22 7.68
CA LYS A 15 -6.16 12.60 9.08
C LYS A 15 -6.14 11.38 10.00
N GLU A 16 -6.92 10.35 9.71
CA GLU A 16 -6.94 9.12 10.52
C GLU A 16 -5.56 8.44 10.53
N ILE A 17 -4.89 8.39 9.36
CA ILE A 17 -3.53 7.82 9.29
C ILE A 17 -2.57 8.70 10.09
N ALA A 18 -2.66 10.02 9.97
CA ALA A 18 -1.87 10.92 10.80
C ALA A 18 -2.20 10.73 12.30
N ASP A 19 -3.43 10.45 12.69
CA ASP A 19 -3.80 10.23 14.09
C ASP A 19 -3.20 8.93 14.64
N VAL A 20 -3.18 7.87 13.83
CA VAL A 20 -2.55 6.58 14.16
C VAL A 20 -1.02 6.67 14.22
N LEU A 21 -0.42 7.57 13.44
CA LEU A 21 1.03 7.75 13.41
C LEU A 21 1.51 8.57 14.63
N ASN A 22 2.54 8.04 15.29
CA ASN A 22 3.20 8.72 16.39
C ASN A 22 3.94 9.99 15.91
N GLU A 23 4.27 10.88 16.85
CA GLU A 23 4.98 12.12 16.54
C GLU A 23 6.34 11.89 15.86
N GLU A 24 7.02 10.80 16.20
CA GLU A 24 8.28 10.39 15.57
C GLU A 24 8.10 10.02 14.08
N GLU A 25 7.07 9.22 13.77
CA GLU A 25 6.70 8.86 12.40
C GLU A 25 6.30 10.11 11.60
N LYS A 26 5.53 11.02 12.22
CA LYS A 26 5.18 12.31 11.61
C LYS A 26 6.44 13.15 11.31
N ALA A 27 7.41 13.15 12.22
CA ALA A 27 8.68 13.87 12.03
C ALA A 27 9.50 13.26 10.88
N GLN A 28 9.59 11.93 10.80
CA GLN A 28 10.23 11.21 9.68
C GLN A 28 9.58 11.57 8.34
N LEU A 29 8.24 11.62 8.30
CA LEU A 29 7.47 11.99 7.12
C LEU A 29 7.62 13.47 6.74
N ARG A 30 7.72 14.37 7.72
CA ARG A 30 8.02 15.79 7.48
C ARG A 30 9.41 15.98 6.87
N ASN A 31 10.36 15.14 7.25
CA ASN A 31 11.72 15.17 6.73
C ASN A 31 11.82 14.55 5.31
N SER A 32 10.88 13.68 4.94
CA SER A 32 10.75 13.17 3.58
C SER A 32 9.96 14.16 2.71
N ASP A 33 10.64 15.15 2.12
CA ASP A 33 10.33 16.10 1.02
C ASP A 33 8.89 16.21 0.42
N GLY A 34 7.83 16.00 1.22
CA GLY A 34 6.47 15.85 0.70
C GLY A 34 5.43 15.27 1.67
N GLY A 35 5.83 14.87 2.88
CA GLY A 35 4.92 14.47 3.94
C GLY A 35 4.25 13.10 3.74
N LEU A 36 3.32 12.78 4.65
CA LEU A 36 2.57 11.51 4.68
C LEU A 36 1.93 11.16 3.32
N GLN A 37 1.33 12.16 2.67
CA GLN A 37 0.63 11.93 1.40
C GLN A 37 1.60 11.49 0.29
N THR A 38 2.77 12.12 0.18
CA THR A 38 3.78 11.77 -0.83
C THR A 38 4.40 10.41 -0.54
N PHE A 39 4.66 10.10 0.73
CA PHE A 39 5.12 8.76 1.13
C PHE A 39 4.13 7.67 0.72
N LEU A 40 2.83 7.87 1.00
CA LEU A 40 1.78 6.92 0.61
C LEU A 40 1.64 6.80 -0.90
N LYS A 41 1.76 7.90 -1.64
CA LYS A 41 1.79 7.90 -3.11
C LYS A 41 3.03 7.18 -3.66
N ASN A 42 4.18 7.31 -3.00
CA ASN A 42 5.38 6.58 -3.37
C ASN A 42 5.19 5.08 -3.16
N GLN A 43 4.51 4.70 -2.08
CA GLN A 43 4.09 3.33 -1.76
C GLN A 43 2.82 2.90 -2.50
N HIS A 44 2.64 3.32 -3.76
CA HIS A 44 1.47 2.98 -4.61
C HIS A 44 1.29 1.48 -4.89
N GLN A 45 2.32 0.67 -4.58
CA GLN A 45 2.24 -0.79 -4.61
C GLN A 45 1.21 -1.29 -3.59
N ILE A 46 1.19 -0.69 -2.40
CA ILE A 46 0.42 -1.16 -1.24
C ILE A 46 -0.75 -0.22 -0.96
N PHE A 47 -0.55 1.09 -1.07
CA PHE A 47 -1.56 2.10 -0.78
C PHE A 47 -2.11 2.72 -2.05
N LYS A 48 -3.42 2.95 -2.06
CA LYS A 48 -4.14 3.68 -3.10
C LYS A 48 -4.66 4.97 -2.48
N VAL A 49 -4.16 6.11 -2.97
CA VAL A 49 -4.58 7.43 -2.52
C VAL A 49 -5.52 8.04 -3.55
N ILE A 50 -6.80 8.23 -3.20
CA ILE A 50 -7.82 8.84 -4.06
C ILE A 50 -8.47 10.00 -3.29
N LYS A 51 -8.39 11.22 -3.85
CA LYS A 51 -9.03 12.42 -3.27
C LYS A 51 -8.77 12.61 -1.75
N GLY A 52 -7.56 12.34 -1.28
CA GLY A 52 -7.20 12.47 0.15
C GLY A 52 -7.64 11.30 1.05
N THR A 53 -8.25 10.27 0.46
CA THR A 53 -8.56 9.00 1.12
C THR A 53 -7.52 7.96 0.73
N VAL A 54 -6.98 7.28 1.71
CA VAL A 54 -5.91 6.30 1.57
C VAL A 54 -6.51 4.94 1.89
N SER A 55 -6.45 4.02 0.94
CA SER A 55 -6.94 2.66 1.12
C SER A 55 -5.82 1.69 0.82
N ILE A 56 -5.83 0.53 1.48
CA ILE A 56 -4.94 -0.55 1.08
C ILE A 56 -5.42 -1.08 -0.27
N ARG A 57 -4.50 -1.17 -1.22
CA ARG A 57 -4.74 -1.59 -2.58
C ARG A 57 -5.03 -3.09 -2.58
N ASN A 58 -6.22 -3.45 -3.05
CA ASN A 58 -6.57 -4.85 -3.24
C ASN A 58 -6.36 -5.23 -4.71
N TRP A 59 -5.24 -5.87 -4.99
CA TRP A 59 -4.91 -6.34 -6.34
C TRP A 59 -5.87 -7.43 -6.85
N ALA A 60 -6.53 -8.17 -5.94
CA ALA A 60 -7.54 -9.18 -6.30
C ALA A 60 -8.78 -8.54 -6.93
N GLU A 61 -9.18 -7.35 -6.47
CA GLU A 61 -10.40 -6.67 -6.90
C GLU A 61 -10.14 -5.60 -7.96
N GLU A 62 -8.99 -4.91 -7.89
CA GLU A 62 -8.65 -3.88 -8.88
C GLU A 62 -8.18 -4.48 -10.21
N GLY A 63 -7.85 -5.78 -10.23
CA GLY A 63 -7.28 -6.44 -11.40
C GLY A 63 -5.88 -5.94 -11.69
N ASN A 64 -4.99 -6.84 -12.11
CA ASN A 64 -3.65 -6.41 -12.46
C ASN A 64 -3.65 -5.61 -13.76
N ARG A 65 -2.94 -4.48 -13.79
CA ARG A 65 -2.44 -3.95 -15.07
C ARG A 65 -1.31 -4.86 -15.51
N LYS A 66 -1.64 -5.96 -16.18
CA LYS A 66 -0.67 -6.89 -16.78
C LYS A 66 0.36 -6.03 -17.53
N VAL A 67 1.57 -5.94 -16.98
CA VAL A 67 2.64 -5.18 -17.63
C VAL A 67 3.34 -6.14 -18.56
N GLU A 68 2.68 -6.46 -19.68
CA GLU A 68 3.22 -7.32 -20.71
C GLU A 68 4.58 -6.72 -21.16
N GLY A 69 5.65 -7.49 -20.99
CA GLY A 69 7.00 -7.08 -21.39
C GLY A 69 7.82 -6.25 -20.40
N LYS A 70 7.32 -5.88 -19.20
CA LYS A 70 8.19 -5.27 -18.16
C LYS A 70 8.70 -6.33 -17.19
N LEU A 71 10.03 -6.48 -17.16
CA LEU A 71 10.74 -7.24 -16.12
C LEU A 71 10.30 -6.74 -14.74
N ARG A 72 9.75 -7.66 -13.94
CA ARG A 72 9.36 -7.43 -12.54
C ARG A 72 10.62 -7.22 -11.71
N THR A 73 11.11 -5.99 -11.73
CA THR A 73 12.34 -5.58 -11.04
C THR A 73 12.14 -5.45 -9.54
N ARG A 74 10.91 -5.25 -9.07
CA ARG A 74 10.57 -5.10 -7.65
C ARG A 74 9.86 -6.34 -7.11
N ASN A 75 10.27 -6.79 -5.93
CA ASN A 75 9.57 -7.84 -5.20
C ASN A 75 8.16 -7.39 -4.77
N CYS A 76 7.24 -8.35 -4.69
CA CYS A 76 5.89 -8.12 -4.22
C CYS A 76 5.89 -8.01 -2.70
N TRP A 77 5.62 -6.82 -2.19
CA TRP A 77 5.55 -6.62 -0.74
C TRP A 77 4.46 -7.50 -0.11
N PHE A 78 3.31 -7.67 -0.78
CA PHE A 78 2.24 -8.56 -0.29
C PHE A 78 2.69 -10.02 -0.18
N HIS A 79 3.46 -10.53 -1.15
CA HIS A 79 3.95 -11.91 -1.04
C HIS A 79 4.94 -12.07 0.12
N LYS A 80 5.83 -11.10 0.31
CA LYS A 80 6.94 -11.20 1.27
C LYS A 80 6.54 -10.87 2.72
N TYR A 81 5.64 -9.91 2.93
CA TYR A 81 5.34 -9.35 4.25
C TYR A 81 3.88 -9.52 4.68
N HIS A 82 2.95 -9.76 3.75
CA HIS A 82 1.54 -9.90 4.13
C HIS A 82 1.28 -11.33 4.62
N PRO A 83 0.66 -11.53 5.79
CA PRO A 83 0.43 -12.86 6.35
C PRO A 83 -0.50 -13.72 5.49
N ASN A 84 -1.42 -13.10 4.73
CA ASN A 84 -2.27 -13.80 3.75
C ASN A 84 -1.61 -13.94 2.36
N GLY A 85 -0.35 -13.54 2.21
CA GLY A 85 0.36 -13.53 0.94
C GLY A 85 -0.21 -12.52 -0.06
N CYS A 86 0.28 -12.60 -1.30
CA CYS A 86 -0.30 -11.85 -2.42
C CYS A 86 -1.58 -12.53 -2.88
N PRO A 87 -2.70 -11.79 -3.04
CA PRO A 87 -3.95 -12.38 -3.50
C PRO A 87 -3.97 -12.67 -5.01
N LEU A 88 -2.94 -12.24 -5.75
CA LEU A 88 -2.76 -12.56 -7.16
C LEU A 88 -1.86 -13.78 -7.31
N SER A 89 -2.02 -14.50 -8.42
CA SER A 89 -1.04 -15.51 -8.84
C SER A 89 0.28 -14.85 -9.23
N ALA A 90 1.37 -15.62 -9.19
CA ALA A 90 2.68 -15.13 -9.65
C ALA A 90 2.61 -14.63 -11.10
N GLU A 91 1.71 -15.16 -11.93
CA GLU A 91 1.51 -14.79 -13.34
C GLU A 91 0.81 -13.45 -13.49
N ASP A 92 -0.18 -13.19 -12.63
CA ASP A 92 -0.97 -11.98 -12.64
C ASP A 92 -0.32 -10.84 -11.87
N CYS A 93 0.65 -11.08 -10.99
CA CYS A 93 1.24 -9.99 -10.23
C CYS A 93 2.17 -9.11 -11.07
N SER A 94 2.06 -7.78 -10.93
CA SER A 94 3.01 -6.83 -11.56
C SER A 94 4.41 -6.87 -10.90
N TYR A 95 4.58 -7.64 -9.81
CA TYR A 95 5.77 -7.68 -8.99
C TYR A 95 6.27 -9.13 -8.81
N LYS A 96 7.55 -9.29 -8.50
CA LYS A 96 8.18 -10.61 -8.32
C LYS A 96 7.78 -11.21 -6.97
N HIS A 97 7.06 -12.33 -6.99
CA HIS A 97 6.80 -13.13 -5.78
C HIS A 97 8.12 -13.74 -5.31
#